data_AF-A0A3D1NT49-F1
#
_entry.id   AF-A0A3D1NT49-F1
#
_cell.length_a   1.000
_cell.length_b   1.000
_cell.length_c   1.000
_cell.angle_alpha   90.00
_cell.angle_beta   90.00
_cell.angle_gamma   90.00
#
_symmetry.space_group_name_H-M   'P 1'
#
loop_
_entity.id
_entity.type
_entity.pdbx_description
1 polymer ?
#
loop_
_entity_poly.entity_id
_entity_poly.type
_entity_poly.pdbx_seq_one_letter_code
_entity_poly.pdbx_strand_id
1 'polypeptide(L)'
;MNKDLITLNEVLNSGSSIDLYQEENTGLWATYGYSAYLLFHQNGIQCLANFSIHMQMPCVCITEADLKRLVAENPQTIEANDGYYHLSTESRIDADSYRIWVNSLK
;
A
#
# COMPACT_ATOMS: atom_id res chain seq x y z
N MET A 1 -12.43 5.97 -5.75
CA MET A 1 -11.69 5.38 -4.61
C MET A 1 -12.40 5.70 -3.29
N ASN A 2 -12.70 4.69 -2.46
CA ASN A 2 -13.47 4.83 -1.22
C ASN A 2 -12.54 5.14 -0.01
N LYS A 3 -12.57 6.39 0.48
CA LYS A 3 -11.67 6.85 1.55
C LYS A 3 -11.95 6.24 2.92
N ASP A 4 -13.21 5.98 3.23
CA ASP A 4 -13.61 5.43 4.52
C ASP A 4 -13.15 3.98 4.63
N LEU A 5 -13.27 3.22 3.54
CA LEU A 5 -12.74 1.86 3.43
C LEU A 5 -11.23 1.82 3.63
N ILE A 6 -10.48 2.68 2.92
CA ILE A 6 -9.01 2.74 3.04
C ILE A 6 -8.61 3.06 4.48
N THR A 7 -9.24 4.07 5.07
CA THR A 7 -8.95 4.47 6.45
C THR A 7 -9.22 3.34 7.44
N LEU A 8 -10.36 2.65 7.28
CA LEU A 8 -10.70 1.52 8.12
C LEU A 8 -9.69 0.37 7.97
N ASN A 9 -9.33 0.01 6.73
CA ASN A 9 -8.36 -1.03 6.45
C ASN A 9 -7.00 -0.72 7.09
N GLU A 10 -6.48 0.50 6.92
CA GLU A 10 -5.18 0.88 7.50
C GLU A 10 -5.20 1.03 9.02
N VAL A 11 -6.33 1.41 9.63
CA VAL A 11 -6.49 1.41 11.09
C VAL A 11 -6.49 -0.02 11.66
N LEU A 12 -7.09 -0.97 10.94
CA LEU A 12 -7.13 -2.38 11.32
C LEU A 12 -5.85 -3.13 10.95
N ASN A 13 -5.05 -2.59 10.03
CA ASN A 13 -3.79 -3.19 9.60
C ASN A 13 -2.77 -3.14 10.75
N SER A 14 -2.33 -4.31 11.20
CA SER A 14 -1.30 -4.43 12.24
C SER A 14 0.13 -4.41 11.68
N GLY A 15 0.29 -4.01 10.41
CA GLY A 15 1.55 -4.06 9.67
C GLY A 15 1.83 -5.42 9.06
N SER A 16 0.79 -6.19 8.73
CA SER A 16 0.87 -7.57 8.25
C SER A 16 0.16 -7.80 6.91
N SER A 17 -0.26 -6.72 6.25
CA SER A 17 -0.90 -6.79 4.95
C SER A 17 -0.64 -5.53 4.12
N ILE A 18 -0.75 -5.68 2.81
CA ILE A 18 -0.71 -4.61 1.83
C ILE A 18 -2.04 -4.59 1.10
N ASP A 19 -2.77 -3.49 1.22
CA ASP A 19 -3.97 -3.21 0.43
C ASP A 19 -3.64 -2.26 -0.72
N LEU A 20 -3.95 -2.67 -1.96
CA LEU A 20 -3.70 -1.91 -3.20
C LEU A 20 -5.02 -1.48 -3.86
N TYR A 21 -5.20 -0.16 -3.98
CA TYR A 21 -6.41 0.47 -4.51
C TYR A 21 -6.13 1.10 -5.87
N GLN A 22 -7.02 0.92 -6.84
CA GLN A 22 -6.87 1.55 -8.15
C GLN A 22 -7.26 3.04 -8.10
N GLU A 23 -6.40 3.89 -8.65
CA GLU A 23 -6.68 5.30 -8.87
C GLU A 23 -7.39 5.50 -10.21
N GLU A 24 -8.66 5.92 -10.15
CA GLU A 24 -9.60 5.97 -11.28
C GLU A 24 -9.10 6.83 -12.46
N ASN A 25 -8.34 7.89 -12.19
CA ASN A 25 -7.94 8.88 -13.21
C ASN A 25 -6.58 8.62 -13.86
N THR A 26 -5.73 7.80 -13.23
CA THR A 26 -4.34 7.62 -13.67
C THR A 26 -4.02 6.18 -14.08
N GLY A 27 -4.85 5.22 -13.68
CA GLY A 27 -4.57 3.80 -13.86
C GLY A 27 -3.44 3.28 -12.97
N LEU A 28 -2.94 4.10 -12.05
CA LEU A 28 -1.96 3.70 -11.04
C LEU A 28 -2.67 2.96 -9.89
N TRP A 29 -1.88 2.21 -9.14
CA TRP A 29 -2.33 1.53 -7.93
C TRP A 29 -1.65 2.15 -6.74
N ALA A 30 -2.45 2.54 -5.74
CA ALA A 30 -1.99 3.24 -4.55
C ALA A 30 -2.17 2.37 -3.31
N THR A 31 -1.24 2.51 -2.37
CA THR A 31 -1.32 1.96 -1.02
C THR A 31 -1.13 3.10 -0.02
N TYR A 32 -1.63 2.93 1.20
CA TYR A 32 -1.59 3.96 2.24
C TYR A 32 -1.04 3.39 3.55
N GLY A 33 -0.73 4.26 4.52
CA GLY A 33 -0.49 3.84 5.89
C GLY A 33 0.65 2.82 6.02
N TYR A 34 0.34 1.66 6.61
CA TYR A 34 1.30 0.57 6.77
C TYR A 34 1.49 -0.22 5.49
N SER A 35 0.45 -0.37 4.68
CA SER A 35 0.55 -0.97 3.33
C SER A 35 1.59 -0.24 2.48
N ALA A 36 1.64 1.09 2.57
CA ALA A 36 2.62 1.93 1.88
C ALA A 36 4.05 1.66 2.32
N TYR A 37 4.29 1.56 3.63
CA TYR A 37 5.62 1.26 4.16
C TYR A 37 6.10 -0.13 3.71
N LEU A 38 5.25 -1.15 3.84
CA LEU A 38 5.59 -2.51 3.44
C LEU A 38 5.93 -2.61 1.95
N LEU A 39 5.12 -1.98 1.10
CA LEU A 39 5.36 -1.98 -0.34
C LEU A 39 6.63 -1.22 -0.72
N PHE A 40 6.91 -0.08 -0.09
CA PHE A 40 8.14 0.68 -0.32
C PHE A 40 9.41 -0.12 -0.02
N HIS A 41 9.34 -0.94 1.02
CA HIS A 41 10.46 -1.78 1.46
C HIS A 41 10.47 -3.16 0.80
N GLN A 42 9.55 -3.44 -0.13
CA GLN A 42 9.56 -4.66 -0.91
C GLN A 42 10.59 -4.58 -2.03
N ASN A 43 11.52 -5.53 -2.03
CA ASN A 43 12.60 -5.56 -3.02
C ASN A 43 12.05 -5.75 -4.44
N GLY A 44 12.61 -5.00 -5.39
CA GLY A 44 12.38 -5.20 -6.82
C GLY A 44 11.16 -4.47 -7.38
N ILE A 45 10.37 -3.75 -6.58
CA ILE A 45 9.24 -2.95 -7.03
C ILE A 45 9.67 -1.49 -7.17
N GLN A 46 9.52 -0.93 -8.37
CA GLN A 46 9.67 0.51 -8.56
C GLN A 46 8.39 1.19 -8.10
N CYS A 47 8.52 2.12 -7.17
CA CYS A 47 7.38 2.79 -6.59
C CYS A 47 7.67 4.27 -6.32
N LEU A 48 6.61 5.08 -6.31
CA LEU A 48 6.67 6.49 -5.94
C LEU A 48 6.06 6.65 -4.55
N ALA A 49 6.87 7.02 -3.56
CA ALA A 49 6.43 7.30 -2.21
C ALA A 49 6.21 8.80 -1.98
N ASN A 50 5.17 9.16 -1.23
CA ASN A 50 4.89 10.53 -0.82
C ASN A 50 3.99 10.55 0.44
N PHE A 51 3.71 11.73 0.98
CA PHE A 51 2.68 11.92 2.01
C PHE A 51 1.39 12.47 1.38
N SER A 52 0.30 11.71 1.45
CA SER A 52 -1.01 12.15 0.94
C SER A 52 -1.66 13.12 1.93
N ILE A 53 -1.70 14.40 1.58
CA ILE A 53 -2.39 15.44 2.36
C ILE A 53 -3.90 15.14 2.45
N HIS A 54 -4.48 14.55 1.42
CA HIS A 54 -5.91 14.26 1.38
C HIS A 54 -6.32 13.07 2.26
N MET A 55 -5.43 12.09 2.42
CA MET A 55 -5.65 10.92 3.28
C MET A 55 -5.03 11.09 4.67
N GLN A 56 -4.17 12.09 4.86
CA GLN A 56 -3.35 12.28 6.07
C GLN A 56 -2.51 11.04 6.41
N MET A 57 -2.00 10.36 5.38
CA MET A 57 -1.24 9.12 5.49
C MET A 57 -0.08 9.11 4.48
N PRO A 58 1.04 8.40 4.77
CA PRO A 58 1.99 8.07 3.71
C PRO A 58 1.29 7.26 2.63
N CYS A 59 1.74 7.41 1.39
CA CYS A 59 1.22 6.68 0.25
C CYS A 59 2.33 6.24 -0.69
N VAL A 60 2.12 5.11 -1.35
CA VAL A 60 3.00 4.60 -2.38
C VAL A 60 2.17 4.25 -3.61
N CYS A 61 2.62 4.68 -4.79
CA CYS A 61 2.00 4.35 -6.06
C CYS A 61 2.90 3.45 -6.90
N ILE A 62 2.29 2.47 -7.57
CA ILE A 62 2.92 1.57 -8.53
C ILE A 62 2.13 1.53 -9.83
N THR A 63 2.77 1.06 -10.90
CA THR A 63 2.10 0.85 -12.19
C THR A 63 1.26 -0.42 -12.19
N GLU A 64 0.32 -0.54 -13.13
CA GLU A 64 -0.43 -1.78 -13.35
C GLU A 64 0.51 -2.96 -13.69
N ALA A 65 1.62 -2.72 -14.39
CA ALA A 65 2.60 -3.75 -14.71
C ALA A 65 3.30 -4.28 -13.45
N ASP A 66 3.67 -3.38 -12.52
CA ASP A 66 4.24 -3.76 -11.23
C ASP A 66 3.24 -4.50 -10.35
N LEU A 67 1.96 -4.08 -10.35
CA LEU A 67 0.90 -4.82 -9.66
C LEU A 67 0.78 -6.25 -10.21
N LYS A 68 0.69 -6.41 -11.53
CA LYS A 68 0.55 -7.75 -12.15
C LYS A 68 1.71 -8.66 -11.77
N ARG A 69 2.93 -8.12 -11.71
CA ARG A 69 4.11 -8.84 -11.23
C ARG A 69 3.99 -9.19 -9.75
N LEU A 70 3.61 -8.24 -8.90
CA LEU A 70 3.41 -8.46 -7.46
C LEU A 70 2.40 -9.58 -7.21
N VAL A 71 1.27 -9.57 -7.90
CA VAL A 71 0.22 -10.61 -7.82
C VAL A 71 0.76 -11.96 -8.31
N ALA A 72 1.50 -11.99 -9.41
CA ALA A 72 2.08 -13.22 -9.95
C ALA A 72 3.12 -13.85 -8.99
N GLU A 73 3.90 -13.02 -8.29
CA GLU A 73 4.86 -13.46 -7.28
C GLU A 73 4.20 -13.86 -5.96
N ASN A 74 2.95 -13.44 -5.72
CA ASN A 74 2.19 -13.68 -4.51
C ASN A 74 0.81 -14.28 -4.82
N PRO A 75 0.74 -15.58 -5.18
CA PRO A 75 -0.50 -16.21 -5.62
C PRO A 75 -1.61 -16.26 -4.56
N GLN A 76 -1.28 -16.00 -3.28
CA GLN A 76 -2.23 -15.83 -2.19
C GLN A 76 -2.94 -14.46 -2.17
N THR A 77 -2.58 -13.55 -3.08
CA THR A 77 -3.23 -12.23 -3.18
C THR A 77 -4.72 -12.40 -3.49
N ILE A 78 -5.57 -11.69 -2.75
CA ILE A 78 -7.02 -11.76 -2.88
C ILE A 78 -7.50 -10.48 -3.58
N GLU A 79 -8.27 -10.62 -4.65
CA GLU A 79 -9.08 -9.52 -5.18
C GLU A 79 -10.34 -9.38 -4.32
N ALA A 80 -10.43 -8.29 -3.56
CA ALA A 80 -11.55 -8.03 -2.66
C ALA A 80 -12.76 -7.50 -3.44
N ASN A 81 -13.95 -7.66 -2.85
CA ASN A 81 -15.24 -7.35 -3.49
C ASN A 81 -15.38 -5.89 -3.97
N ASP A 82 -14.60 -4.96 -3.40
CA ASP A 82 -14.61 -3.53 -3.76
C ASP A 82 -13.53 -3.17 -4.81
N GLY A 83 -12.96 -4.16 -5.51
CA GLY A 83 -12.03 -3.96 -6.63
C GLY A 83 -10.61 -3.52 -6.21
N TYR A 84 -10.20 -3.86 -4.99
CA TYR A 84 -8.84 -3.67 -4.49
C TYR A 84 -8.16 -5.03 -4.25
N TYR A 85 -6.83 -5.06 -4.23
CA TYR A 85 -6.08 -6.27 -3.93
C TYR A 85 -5.58 -6.27 -2.49
N HIS A 86 -5.74 -7.40 -1.80
CA HIS A 86 -5.23 -7.64 -0.46
C HIS A 86 -4.12 -8.69 -0.51
N LEU A 87 -2.95 -8.32 -0.02
CA LEU A 87 -1.78 -9.18 0.09
C LEU A 87 -1.36 -9.33 1.55
N SER A 88 -1.45 -10.54 2.10
CA SER A 88 -0.87 -10.83 3.43
C SER A 88 0.65 -10.83 3.36
N THR A 89 1.29 -10.27 4.38
CA THR A 89 2.75 -10.27 4.55
C THR A 89 3.12 -10.93 5.87
N GLU A 90 4.25 -11.64 5.91
CA GLU A 90 4.82 -12.15 7.16
C GLU A 90 5.69 -11.11 7.88
N SER A 91 5.89 -9.95 7.25
CA SER A 91 6.70 -8.87 7.79
C SER A 91 6.05 -8.27 9.03
N ARG A 92 6.90 -7.83 9.97
CA ARG A 92 6.47 -7.02 11.11
C ARG A 92 7.07 -5.64 10.97
N ILE A 93 6.23 -4.62 11.07
CA ILE A 93 6.67 -3.24 11.03
C ILE A 93 7.24 -2.85 12.38
N ASP A 94 8.48 -2.35 12.37
CA ASP A 94 9.05 -1.63 13.51
C ASP A 94 8.49 -0.20 13.52
N ALA A 95 7.87 0.19 14.64
CA ALA A 95 7.15 1.46 14.75
C ALA A 95 8.09 2.68 14.63
N ASP A 96 9.32 2.57 15.12
CA ASP A 96 10.30 3.66 15.02
C ASP A 96 10.79 3.84 13.58
N SER A 97 11.07 2.74 12.88
CA SER A 97 11.44 2.73 11.46
C SER A 97 10.33 3.31 10.59
N TYR A 98 9.07 2.92 10.86
CA TYR A 98 7.90 3.51 10.21
C TYR A 98 7.84 5.03 10.43
N ARG A 99 7.96 5.49 11.68
CA ARG A 99 7.92 6.92 12.02
C ARG A 99 9.04 7.71 11.34
N ILE A 100 10.25 7.14 11.27
CA ILE A 100 11.39 7.75 10.59
C ILE A 100 11.10 7.88 9.10
N TRP A 101 10.62 6.82 8.47
CA TRP A 101 10.27 6.82 7.05
C TRP A 101 9.17 7.84 6.74
N VAL A 102 8.08 7.87 7.50
CA VAL A 102 6.99 8.84 7.30
C VAL A 102 7.47 10.28 7.37
N ASN A 103 8.41 10.59 8.28
CA ASN A 103 8.96 11.94 8.39
C ASN A 103 9.91 12.32 7.24
N SER A 104 10.42 11.35 6.48
CA SER A 104 11.23 11.59 5.28
C SER A 104 10.40 11.90 4.03
N LEU A 105 9.09 11.63 4.05
CA LEU A 105 8.16 11.86 2.93
C LEU A 105 7.58 13.27 2.88
N LYS A 106 8.11 14.20 3.70
CA LYS A 106 7.61 15.57 3.87
C LYS A 106 8.52 16.60 3.21
#